data_AF-A0A435YAH4-F1
#
_entry.id   AF-A0A435YAH4-F1
#
_cell.length_a   1.000
_cell.length_b   1.000
_cell.length_c   1.000
_cell.angle_alpha   90.00
_cell.angle_beta   90.00
_cell.angle_gamma   90.00
#
_symmetry.space_group_name_H-M   'P 1'
#
loop_
_entity.id
_entity.type
_entity.pdbx_description
1 polymer ?
#
loop_
_entity_poly.entity_id
_entity_poly.type
_entity_poly.pdbx_seq_one_letter_code
_entity_poly.pdbx_strand_id
1 'polypeptide(L)'
;NRPFLGICLGAQMLANHLGGKVVGHGEGLVEIGWYKLKATEAGKQLMHWPEMVYQFHREGFSLPRDATLLATAETYPNQAFRYGDNAWGIQFHGELTRVMMQRWVVRGAHRFELPGAQPGRDHLGGRLIWDMHLKRWLDEFLRVIFGKPAAR
;
A
#
# COMPACT_ATOMS: atom_id res chain seq x y z
N ASN A 1 -1.10 -23.74 -3.02
CA ASN A 1 -0.25 -22.66 -3.60
C ASN A 1 -1.09 -21.83 -4.58
N ARG A 2 -1.94 -20.90 -4.08
CA ARG A 2 -2.77 -20.01 -4.92
C ARG A 2 -2.28 -18.57 -4.76
N PRO A 3 -2.44 -17.70 -5.77
CA PRO A 3 -2.09 -16.29 -5.65
C PRO A 3 -2.87 -15.60 -4.52
N PHE A 4 -2.17 -14.76 -3.76
CA PHE A 4 -2.68 -13.98 -2.64
C PHE A 4 -2.18 -12.53 -2.74
N LEU A 5 -3.09 -11.58 -2.54
CA LEU A 5 -2.78 -10.16 -2.38
C LEU A 5 -3.39 -9.65 -1.08
N GLY A 6 -2.54 -9.23 -0.15
CA GLY A 6 -2.93 -8.50 1.05
C GLY A 6 -2.82 -7.00 0.82
N ILE A 7 -3.88 -6.25 1.16
CA ILE A 7 -3.92 -4.78 1.10
C ILE A 7 -4.09 -4.24 2.51
N CYS A 8 -3.26 -3.27 2.90
CA CYS A 8 -3.27 -2.61 4.21
C CYS A 8 -3.24 -3.65 5.35
N LEU A 9 -4.33 -3.80 6.12
CA LEU A 9 -4.44 -4.84 7.14
C LEU A 9 -4.14 -6.24 6.60
N GLY A 10 -4.54 -6.55 5.38
CA GLY A 10 -4.23 -7.84 4.75
C GLY A 10 -2.72 -8.06 4.55
N ALA A 11 -1.96 -7.00 4.23
CA ALA A 11 -0.50 -7.08 4.11
C ALA A 11 0.17 -7.24 5.49
N GLN A 12 -0.34 -6.55 6.51
CA GLN A 12 0.10 -6.68 7.89
C GLN A 12 -0.15 -8.11 8.43
N MET A 13 -1.32 -8.68 8.17
CA MET A 13 -1.64 -10.06 8.53
C MET A 13 -0.71 -11.06 7.85
N LEU A 14 -0.43 -10.86 6.55
CA LEU A 14 0.54 -11.67 5.83
C LEU A 14 1.94 -11.56 6.43
N ALA A 15 2.41 -10.33 6.68
CA ALA A 15 3.72 -10.10 7.26
C ALA A 15 3.85 -10.75 8.65
N ASN A 16 2.84 -10.58 9.50
CA ASN A 16 2.79 -11.18 10.83
C ASN A 16 2.79 -12.71 10.78
N HIS A 17 2.02 -13.30 9.87
CA HIS A 17 1.99 -14.75 9.68
C HIS A 17 3.37 -15.31 9.25
N LEU A 18 4.13 -14.53 8.48
CA LEU A 18 5.48 -14.86 8.03
C LEU A 18 6.57 -14.52 9.07
N GLY A 19 6.21 -14.20 10.31
CA GLY A 19 7.13 -13.89 11.40
C GLY A 19 7.62 -12.43 11.44
N GLY A 20 7.04 -11.55 10.63
CA GLY A 20 7.22 -10.11 10.75
C GLY A 20 6.48 -9.54 11.97
N LYS A 21 6.82 -8.31 12.36
CA LYS A 21 6.15 -7.54 13.42
C LYS A 21 5.28 -6.47 12.80
N VAL A 22 4.10 -6.23 13.36
CA VAL A 22 3.21 -5.11 13.01
C VAL A 22 3.21 -4.15 14.19
N VAL A 23 3.60 -2.90 13.96
CA VAL A 23 3.76 -1.90 15.02
C VAL A 23 3.43 -0.49 14.51
N GLY A 24 2.95 0.34 15.42
CA GLY A 24 2.85 1.79 15.19
C GLY A 24 4.22 2.46 15.07
N HIS A 25 4.24 3.67 14.51
CA HIS A 25 5.46 4.48 14.46
C HIS A 25 5.84 4.95 15.87
N GLY A 26 7.14 4.93 16.21
CA GLY A 26 7.62 5.27 17.57
C GLY A 26 7.27 6.69 18.02
N GLU A 27 7.15 7.61 17.06
CA GLU A 27 6.73 9.01 17.28
C GLU A 27 5.22 9.25 17.07
N GLY A 28 4.44 8.19 16.83
CA GLY A 28 3.00 8.30 16.58
C GLY A 28 2.62 8.86 15.20
N LEU A 29 3.58 9.00 14.28
CA LEU A 29 3.33 9.36 12.87
C LEU A 29 2.39 8.37 12.19
N VAL A 30 1.57 8.86 11.27
CA VAL A 30 0.62 8.07 10.47
C VAL A 30 0.70 8.47 9.01
N GLU A 31 0.28 7.56 8.11
CA GLU A 31 0.09 7.88 6.70
C GLU A 31 -1.41 7.84 6.37
N ILE A 32 -2.03 9.01 6.29
CA ILE A 32 -3.46 9.21 6.00
C ILE A 32 -3.59 10.31 4.94
N GLY A 33 -3.76 9.92 3.67
CA GLY A 33 -3.68 10.84 2.53
C GLY A 33 -2.80 10.32 1.38
N TRP A 34 -2.25 11.23 0.57
CA TRP A 34 -1.41 10.90 -0.59
C TRP A 34 0.08 11.03 -0.28
N TYR A 35 0.85 9.95 -0.39
CA TYR A 35 2.27 9.94 -0.03
C TYR A 35 3.14 9.46 -1.20
N LYS A 36 4.39 9.93 -1.21
CA LYS A 36 5.37 9.49 -2.19
C LYS A 36 5.71 8.02 -2.00
N LEU A 37 5.84 7.31 -3.11
CA LEU A 37 6.30 5.93 -3.13
C LEU A 37 7.59 5.84 -3.96
N LYS A 38 8.53 5.02 -3.48
CA LYS A 38 9.77 4.73 -4.21
C LYS A 38 9.89 3.23 -4.43
N ALA A 39 9.89 2.81 -5.70
CA ALA A 39 10.19 1.42 -6.03
C ALA A 39 11.66 1.08 -5.73
N THR A 40 11.89 -0.11 -5.17
CA THR A 40 13.22 -0.71 -5.07
C THR A 40 13.67 -1.20 -6.45
N GLU A 41 14.93 -1.62 -6.61
CA GLU A 41 15.39 -2.22 -7.87
C GLU A 41 14.57 -3.45 -8.24
N ALA A 42 14.22 -4.30 -7.27
CA ALA A 42 13.34 -5.45 -7.50
C ALA A 42 11.93 -5.02 -7.95
N GLY A 43 11.39 -3.94 -7.38
CA GLY A 43 10.12 -3.36 -7.83
C GLY A 43 10.19 -2.84 -9.26
N LYS A 44 11.24 -2.09 -9.61
CA LYS A 44 11.42 -1.54 -10.97
C LYS A 44 11.59 -2.61 -12.04
N GLN A 45 12.27 -3.71 -11.72
CA GLN A 45 12.41 -4.86 -12.61
C GLN A 45 11.07 -5.56 -12.87
N LEU A 46 10.11 -5.45 -11.94
CA LEU A 46 8.80 -6.06 -12.08
C LEU A 46 7.88 -5.27 -13.01
N MET A 47 7.80 -3.95 -12.81
CA MET A 47 6.93 -3.04 -13.55
C MET A 47 7.25 -1.58 -13.21
N HIS A 48 6.62 -0.64 -13.91
CA HIS A 48 6.63 0.77 -13.50
C HIS A 48 5.73 0.97 -12.28
N TRP A 49 6.16 1.80 -11.32
CA TRP A 49 5.43 2.08 -10.08
C TRP A 49 4.98 3.55 -10.02
N PRO A 50 3.85 3.85 -9.38
CA PRO A 50 3.36 5.21 -9.24
C PRO A 50 4.26 6.00 -8.29
N GLU A 51 4.42 7.30 -8.56
CA GLU A 51 5.16 8.21 -7.68
C GLU A 51 4.40 8.55 -6.40
N MET A 52 3.06 8.47 -6.43
CA MET A 52 2.17 8.83 -5.34
C MET A 52 1.11 7.73 -5.14
N VAL A 53 0.87 7.36 -3.88
CA VAL A 53 -0.14 6.36 -3.49
C VAL A 53 -1.02 6.88 -2.36
N TYR A 54 -2.22 6.31 -2.24
CA TYR A 54 -3.13 6.67 -1.16
C TYR A 54 -2.96 5.74 0.04
N GLN A 55 -2.79 6.33 1.22
CA GLN A 55 -2.56 5.64 2.49
C GLN A 55 -3.69 5.92 3.48
N PHE A 56 -3.97 4.95 4.34
CA PHE A 56 -4.89 5.12 5.45
C PHE A 56 -4.58 4.17 6.62
N HIS A 57 -3.38 4.29 7.18
CA HIS A 57 -2.89 3.39 8.22
C HIS A 57 -2.09 4.12 9.31
N ARG A 58 -1.91 3.45 10.44
CA ARG A 58 -1.15 3.95 11.61
C ARG A 58 -0.03 2.99 12.02
N GLU A 59 0.09 1.89 11.31
CA GLU A 59 0.96 0.76 11.66
C GLU A 59 1.64 0.30 10.39
N GLY A 60 2.94 0.07 10.50
CA GLY A 60 3.70 -0.60 9.46
C GLY A 60 3.99 -2.04 9.86
N PHE A 61 4.73 -2.72 9.00
CA PHE A 61 5.25 -4.05 9.28
C PHE A 61 6.75 -4.12 9.03
N SER A 62 7.46 -4.99 9.74
CA SER A 62 8.82 -5.38 9.36
C SER A 62 8.78 -6.31 8.16
N LEU A 63 9.74 -6.17 7.24
CA LEU A 63 9.88 -7.09 6.12
C LEU A 63 10.16 -8.53 6.63
N PRO A 64 9.36 -9.53 6.25
CA PRO A 64 9.66 -10.92 6.58
C PRO A 64 11.01 -11.38 5.98
N ARG A 65 11.71 -12.30 6.65
CA ARG A 65 13.10 -12.70 6.31
C ARG A 65 13.30 -13.09 4.84
N ASP A 66 12.38 -13.85 4.27
CA ASP A 66 12.49 -14.34 2.88
C ASP A 66 11.58 -13.57 1.91
N ALA A 67 11.10 -12.39 2.32
CA ALA A 67 10.33 -11.51 1.46
C ALA A 67 11.24 -10.57 0.66
N THR A 68 10.89 -10.35 -0.60
CA THR A 68 11.50 -9.31 -1.44
C THR A 68 10.74 -8.00 -1.27
N LEU A 69 11.43 -6.94 -0.84
CA LEU A 69 10.85 -5.61 -0.79
C LEU A 69 10.77 -4.99 -2.18
N LEU A 70 9.60 -4.46 -2.54
CA LEU A 70 9.30 -3.93 -3.87
C LEU A 70 9.16 -2.41 -3.88
N ALA A 71 8.66 -1.82 -2.78
CA ALA A 71 8.51 -0.38 -2.67
C ALA A 71 8.66 0.10 -1.23
N THR A 72 9.15 1.33 -1.08
CA THR A 72 9.41 2.02 0.19
C THR A 72 8.75 3.40 0.21
N ALA A 73 8.58 3.95 1.41
CA ALA A 73 8.26 5.36 1.64
C ALA A 73 9.12 5.91 2.78
N GLU A 74 9.00 7.20 3.06
CA GLU A 74 9.80 7.91 4.07
C GLU A 74 9.44 7.52 5.50
N THR A 75 8.16 7.61 5.88
CA THR A 75 7.70 7.36 7.25
C THR A 75 7.64 5.86 7.57
N TYR A 76 7.10 5.06 6.65
CA TYR A 76 7.07 3.61 6.77
C TYR A 76 7.87 2.98 5.61
N PRO A 77 9.00 2.31 5.90
CA PRO A 77 9.93 1.89 4.84
C PRO A 77 9.42 0.67 4.06
N ASN A 78 8.47 -0.10 4.59
CA ASN A 78 7.97 -1.31 3.94
C ASN A 78 6.57 -1.08 3.39
N GLN A 79 6.48 -0.77 2.09
CA GLN A 79 5.21 -0.39 1.44
C GLN A 79 4.66 -1.46 0.51
N ALA A 80 5.53 -2.23 -0.12
CA ALA A 80 5.12 -3.40 -0.90
C ALA A 80 6.18 -4.49 -0.81
N PHE A 81 5.75 -5.74 -0.69
CA PHE A 81 6.64 -6.91 -0.68
C PHE A 81 6.02 -8.11 -1.39
N ARG A 82 6.88 -9.05 -1.77
CA ARG A 82 6.52 -10.36 -2.32
C ARG A 82 7.18 -11.45 -1.48
N TYR A 83 6.43 -12.50 -1.18
CA TYR A 83 6.93 -13.72 -0.53
C TYR A 83 6.70 -14.92 -1.44
N GLY A 84 7.78 -15.62 -1.78
CA GLY A 84 7.76 -16.67 -2.81
C GLY A 84 7.20 -16.15 -4.13
N ASP A 85 6.50 -17.00 -4.87
CA ASP A 85 5.99 -16.63 -6.20
C ASP A 85 4.56 -16.10 -6.20
N ASN A 86 3.82 -16.31 -5.11
CA ASN A 86 2.36 -16.20 -5.12
C ASN A 86 1.78 -15.31 -4.02
N ALA A 87 2.55 -14.85 -3.03
CA ALA A 87 2.03 -14.00 -1.96
C ALA A 87 2.58 -12.58 -2.06
N TRP A 88 1.69 -11.61 -2.05
CA TRP A 88 2.00 -10.19 -2.25
C TRP A 88 1.33 -9.37 -1.15
N GLY A 89 2.02 -8.35 -0.67
CA GLY A 89 1.49 -7.41 0.31
C GLY A 89 1.75 -5.98 -0.13
N ILE A 90 0.72 -5.12 -0.08
CA ILE A 90 0.84 -3.68 -0.25
C ILE A 90 0.19 -2.96 0.94
N GLN A 91 0.86 -1.95 1.48
CA GLN A 91 0.37 -1.18 2.63
C GLN A 91 -0.66 -0.11 2.22
N PHE A 92 -0.54 0.38 0.98
CA PHE A 92 -1.36 1.43 0.41
C PHE A 92 -2.57 0.91 -0.36
N HIS A 93 -3.48 1.81 -0.70
CA HIS A 93 -4.75 1.52 -1.35
C HIS A 93 -4.78 2.03 -2.78
N GLY A 94 -4.76 1.11 -3.75
CA GLY A 94 -4.98 1.42 -5.17
C GLY A 94 -6.44 1.26 -5.61
N GLU A 95 -7.27 0.65 -4.77
CA GLU A 95 -8.61 0.18 -5.10
C GLU A 95 -9.73 1.19 -4.80
N LEU A 96 -9.40 2.35 -4.24
CA LEU A 96 -10.40 3.28 -3.73
C LEU A 96 -11.22 3.94 -4.84
N THR A 97 -12.52 3.65 -4.81
CA THR A 97 -13.49 4.43 -5.58
C THR A 97 -13.69 5.81 -4.97
N ARG A 98 -14.21 6.76 -5.76
CA ARG A 98 -14.61 8.08 -5.27
C ARG A 98 -15.54 8.01 -4.06
N VAL A 99 -16.52 7.10 -4.09
CA VAL A 99 -17.51 6.92 -3.02
C VAL A 99 -16.85 6.40 -1.74
N MET A 100 -15.92 5.44 -1.86
CA MET A 100 -15.14 4.95 -0.72
C MET A 100 -14.31 6.07 -0.09
N MET A 101 -13.60 6.85 -0.91
CA MET A 101 -12.79 7.96 -0.43
C MET A 101 -13.63 9.03 0.26
N GLN A 102 -14.77 9.42 -0.31
CA GLN A 102 -15.70 10.36 0.35
C GLN A 102 -16.16 9.84 1.71
N ARG A 103 -16.52 8.56 1.79
CA ARG A 103 -16.91 7.94 3.07
C ARG A 103 -15.79 7.96 4.09
N TRP A 104 -14.54 7.73 3.66
CA TRP A 104 -13.36 7.76 4.52
C TRP A 104 -13.05 9.18 5.00
N VAL A 105 -13.16 10.17 4.12
CA VAL A 105 -12.96 11.58 4.47
C VAL A 105 -13.95 12.04 5.54
N VAL A 106 -15.21 11.65 5.41
CA VAL A 106 -16.24 12.02 6.39
C VAL A 106 -16.09 11.25 7.70
N ARG A 107 -15.99 9.91 7.65
CA ARG A 107 -15.96 9.08 8.87
C ARG A 107 -14.61 9.12 9.60
N GLY A 108 -13.54 9.41 8.87
CA GLY A 108 -12.17 9.46 9.35
C GLY A 108 -11.70 10.86 9.72
N ALA A 109 -12.57 11.89 9.67
CA ALA A 109 -12.17 13.28 9.84
C ALA A 109 -11.34 13.56 11.11
N HIS A 110 -11.70 12.93 12.23
CA HIS A 110 -10.97 13.01 13.50
C HIS A 110 -9.51 12.52 13.42
N ARG A 111 -9.15 11.74 12.39
CA ARG A 111 -7.79 11.22 12.19
C ARG A 111 -6.87 12.20 11.48
N PHE A 112 -7.41 13.27 10.88
CA PHE A 112 -6.63 14.27 10.15
C PHE A 112 -5.84 15.21 11.07
N GLU A 113 -6.09 15.13 12.37
CA GLU A 113 -5.33 15.83 13.41
C GLU A 113 -4.11 15.03 13.89
N LEU A 114 -3.97 13.78 13.44
CA LEU A 114 -2.85 12.92 13.83
C LEU A 114 -1.54 13.39 13.16
N PRO A 115 -0.40 13.27 13.84
CA PRO A 115 0.90 13.59 13.26
C PRO A 115 1.15 12.86 11.94
N GLY A 116 1.47 13.60 10.89
CA GLY A 116 1.72 13.06 9.55
C GLY A 116 0.48 12.93 8.66
N ALA A 117 -0.75 13.02 9.18
CA ALA A 117 -1.97 12.97 8.38
C ALA A 117 -2.18 14.24 7.54
N GLN A 118 -2.84 14.09 6.39
CA GLN A 118 -3.24 15.21 5.53
C GLN A 118 -4.66 15.69 5.87
N PRO A 119 -4.98 16.98 5.64
CA PRO A 119 -6.33 17.48 5.84
C PRO A 119 -7.27 16.96 4.75
N GLY A 120 -8.52 16.65 5.11
CA GLY A 120 -9.51 16.00 4.22
C GLY A 120 -9.69 16.60 2.82
N ARG A 121 -9.49 17.92 2.66
CA ARG A 121 -9.53 18.60 1.35
C ARG A 121 -8.46 18.08 0.37
N ASP A 122 -7.28 17.71 0.88
CA ASP A 122 -6.13 17.27 0.08
C ASP A 122 -6.33 15.83 -0.43
N HIS A 123 -7.18 15.05 0.24
CA HIS A 123 -7.54 13.70 -0.20
C HIS A 123 -8.31 13.75 -1.53
N LEU A 124 -9.35 14.59 -1.58
CA LEU A 124 -10.18 14.75 -2.77
C LEU A 124 -9.43 15.49 -3.88
N GLY A 125 -8.64 16.51 -3.53
CA GLY A 125 -7.78 17.22 -4.47
C GLY A 125 -6.73 16.30 -5.10
N GLY A 126 -5.99 15.55 -4.28
CA GLY A 126 -4.98 14.61 -4.76
C GLY A 126 -5.57 13.49 -5.61
N ARG A 127 -6.84 13.09 -5.39
CA ARG A 127 -7.53 12.12 -6.27
C ARG A 127 -7.64 12.63 -7.70
N LEU A 128 -7.87 13.92 -7.91
CA LEU A 128 -7.97 14.48 -9.27
C LEU A 128 -6.63 14.42 -10.02
N ILE A 129 -5.52 14.31 -9.29
CA ILE A 129 -4.16 14.32 -9.84
C ILE A 129 -3.62 12.89 -10.00
N TRP A 130 -3.74 12.07 -8.96
CA TRP A 130 -2.98 10.82 -8.82
C TRP A 130 -3.78 9.54 -9.09
N ASP A 131 -5.11 9.57 -8.96
CA ASP A 131 -5.98 8.39 -8.98
C ASP A 131 -5.87 7.58 -10.27
N MET A 132 -5.77 8.26 -11.42
CA MET A 132 -5.64 7.59 -12.72
C MET A 132 -4.33 6.79 -12.82
N HIS A 133 -3.21 7.36 -12.38
CA HIS A 133 -1.91 6.70 -12.40
C HIS A 133 -1.88 5.49 -11.47
N LEU A 134 -2.41 5.67 -10.26
CA LEU A 134 -2.50 4.59 -9.27
C LEU A 134 -3.43 3.46 -9.73
N LYS A 135 -4.59 3.80 -10.31
CA LYS A 135 -5.52 2.80 -10.84
C LYS A 135 -4.89 2.01 -11.99
N ARG A 136 -4.22 2.68 -12.92
CA ARG A 136 -3.53 2.00 -14.02
C ARG A 136 -2.47 1.03 -13.50
N TRP A 137 -1.68 1.47 -12.52
CA TRP A 137 -0.73 0.60 -11.84
C TRP A 137 -1.42 -0.62 -11.20
N LEU A 138 -2.55 -0.43 -10.51
CA LEU A 138 -3.28 -1.54 -9.89
C LEU A 138 -3.74 -2.56 -10.93
N ASP A 139 -4.28 -2.11 -12.06
CA ASP A 139 -4.72 -3.00 -13.14
C ASP A 139 -3.55 -3.84 -13.69
N GLU A 140 -2.37 -3.24 -13.87
CA GLU A 140 -1.15 -3.93 -14.30
C GLU A 140 -0.61 -4.89 -13.22
N PHE A 141 -0.60 -4.46 -11.96
CA PHE A 141 -0.15 -5.26 -10.82
C PHE A 141 -1.03 -6.50 -10.60
N LEU A 142 -2.36 -6.36 -10.75
CA LEU A 142 -3.27 -7.50 -10.68
C LEU A 142 -3.02 -8.51 -11.81
N ARG A 143 -2.64 -8.06 -13.01
CA ARG A 143 -2.24 -8.97 -14.10
C ARG A 143 -0.94 -9.71 -13.79
N VAL A 144 0.03 -9.05 -13.15
CA VAL A 144 1.27 -9.70 -12.69
C VAL A 144 0.96 -10.84 -11.71
N ILE A 145 0.04 -10.61 -10.77
CA ILE A 145 -0.28 -11.57 -9.71
C ILE A 145 -1.19 -12.70 -10.20
N PHE A 146 -2.26 -12.35 -10.93
CA PHE A 146 -3.37 -13.25 -11.24
C PHE A 146 -3.48 -13.62 -12.74
N GLY A 147 -2.69 -12.99 -13.61
CA GLY A 147 -2.77 -13.18 -15.06
C GLY A 147 -1.99 -14.39 -15.59
N LYS A 148 -1.18 -15.06 -14.77
CA LYS A 148 -0.52 -16.31 -15.17
C LYS A 148 -1.54 -17.46 -15.10
N PRO A 149 -1.65 -18.32 -16.13
CA PRO A 149 -2.45 -19.54 -16.04
C PRO A 149 -1.98 -20.36 -14.84
N ALA A 150 -2.91 -20.93 -14.06
CA ALA A 150 -2.55 -21.93 -13.07
C ALA A 150 -1.79 -23.05 -13.78
N ALA A 151 -0.56 -23.33 -13.35
CA ALA A 151 0.15 -24.53 -13.79
C ALA A 151 -0.77 -25.72 -13.52
N ARG A 152 -1.15 -26.42 -14.60
CA ARG A 152 -1.96 -27.64 -14.54
C ARG A 152 -1.13 -28.76 -13.95
#